data_AF-A0A3C1RJG3-F1
#
_entry.id   AF-A0A3C1RJG3-F1
#
_cell.length_a   1.000
_cell.length_b   1.000
_cell.length_c   1.000
_cell.angle_alpha   90.00
_cell.angle_beta   90.00
_cell.angle_gamma   90.00
#
_symmetry.space_group_name_H-M   'P 1'
#
loop_
_entity.id
_entity.type
_entity.pdbx_description
1 polymer ?
#
loop_
_entity_poly.entity_id
_entity_poly.type
_entity_poly.pdbx_seq_one_letter_code
_entity_poly.pdbx_strand_id
1 'polypeptide(L)'
;MFSQSKISKNNDYYFYENKGQIVDQDGKENASVKYLFHSAGLNVQLRSNGFSYDVYQIEKTDENNTIKKDLSHESERFKYKYHRVDIDLINSNLDTKIISEGQSPDFENFYNIPNKPNGIL
;
A
#
# COMPACT_ATOMS: atom_id res chain seq x y z
N MET A 1 31.40 -0.49 16.18
CA MET A 1 29.97 -0.37 16.52
C MET A 1 29.45 0.91 15.90
N PHE A 2 28.72 0.84 14.80
CA PHE A 2 28.04 2.02 14.25
C PHE A 2 26.65 2.09 14.86
N SER A 3 26.45 3.11 15.70
CA SER A 3 25.20 3.45 16.35
C SER A 3 24.21 3.94 15.28
N GLN A 4 23.10 3.24 15.09
CA GLN A 4 21.94 3.83 14.42
C GLN A 4 21.32 4.82 15.40
N SER A 5 21.57 6.12 15.18
CA SER A 5 20.74 7.16 15.77
C SER A 5 19.30 6.88 15.35
N LYS A 6 18.37 6.91 16.32
CA LYS A 6 16.94 6.91 16.04
C LYS A 6 16.62 8.15 15.20
N ILE A 7 16.64 8.00 13.88
CA ILE A 7 15.96 8.92 12.98
C ILE A 7 14.49 8.81 13.39
N SER A 8 13.96 9.87 14.00
CA SER A 8 12.53 10.09 14.06
C SER A 8 12.08 10.15 12.60
N LYS A 9 11.67 9.01 12.03
CA LYS A 9 11.03 8.98 10.72
C LYS A 9 9.78 9.83 10.86
N ASN A 10 9.80 11.04 10.31
CA ASN A 10 8.56 11.62 9.85
C ASN A 10 7.99 10.57 8.89
N ASN A 11 6.76 10.11 9.15
CA ASN A 11 6.06 9.24 8.22
C ASN A 11 5.60 10.11 7.05
N ASP A 12 6.56 10.50 6.22
CA ASP A 12 6.29 11.23 5.00
C ASP A 12 5.66 10.25 4.01
N TYR A 13 4.39 10.48 3.70
CA TYR A 13 3.64 9.64 2.77
C TYR A 13 3.56 10.35 1.42
N TYR A 14 4.00 9.66 0.37
CA TYR A 14 4.02 10.18 -0.99
C TYR A 14 3.09 9.38 -1.90
N PHE A 15 2.76 9.98 -3.04
CA PHE A 15 2.19 9.23 -4.16
C PHE A 15 3.32 8.64 -5.00
N TYR A 16 3.24 7.34 -5.25
CA TYR A 16 4.12 6.61 -6.14
C TYR A 16 3.48 6.53 -7.52
N GLU A 17 4.15 7.06 -8.54
CA GLU A 17 3.73 6.88 -9.93
C GLU A 17 3.83 5.41 -10.32
N ASN A 18 2.79 4.87 -10.95
CA ASN A 18 2.80 3.51 -11.46
C ASN A 18 3.61 3.42 -12.75
N LYS A 19 4.84 2.92 -12.63
CA LYS A 19 5.75 2.59 -13.74
C LYS A 19 5.71 1.09 -14.09
N GLY A 20 4.64 0.43 -13.64
CA GLY A 20 4.41 -1.00 -13.81
C GLY A 20 4.72 -1.83 -12.57
N GLN A 21 4.98 -1.18 -11.42
CA GLN A 21 5.26 -1.87 -10.17
C GLN A 21 4.01 -2.39 -9.43
N ILE A 22 2.83 -1.87 -9.78
CA ILE A 22 1.56 -2.26 -9.18
C ILE A 22 0.99 -3.44 -9.97
N VAL A 23 0.93 -4.61 -9.35
CA VAL A 23 0.43 -5.85 -9.94
C VAL A 23 -0.79 -6.38 -9.17
N ASP A 24 -1.58 -7.21 -9.84
CA ASP A 24 -2.66 -7.98 -9.22
C ASP A 24 -2.14 -9.27 -8.56
N GLN A 25 -3.06 -10.07 -8.01
CA GLN A 25 -2.76 -11.34 -7.34
C GLN A 25 -2.13 -12.40 -8.27
N ASP A 26 -2.31 -12.26 -9.59
CA ASP A 26 -1.74 -13.15 -10.59
C ASP A 26 -0.39 -12.63 -11.12
N GLY A 27 0.09 -11.50 -10.58
CA GLY A 27 1.34 -10.85 -10.98
C GLY A 27 1.23 -10.05 -12.27
N LYS A 28 0.01 -9.81 -12.78
CA LYS A 28 -0.21 -8.99 -13.96
C LYS A 28 -0.28 -7.51 -13.57
N GLU A 29 0.36 -6.67 -14.37
CA GLU A 29 0.39 -5.22 -14.15
C GLU A 29 -1.02 -4.61 -14.17
N ASN A 30 -1.32 -3.80 -13.14
CA ASN A 30 -2.54 -3.01 -13.06
C ASN A 30 -2.31 -1.60 -13.62
N ALA A 31 -2.23 -1.50 -14.95
CA ALA A 31 -1.98 -0.25 -15.66
C ALA A 31 -3.10 0.81 -15.53
N SER A 32 -4.25 0.44 -14.93
CA SER A 32 -5.36 1.38 -14.69
C SER A 32 -5.04 2.35 -13.55
N VAL A 33 -4.25 1.92 -12.56
CA VAL A 33 -3.74 2.77 -11.47
C VAL A 33 -2.60 3.60 -12.02
N LYS A 34 -2.66 4.92 -11.82
CA LYS A 34 -1.62 5.87 -12.25
C LYS A 34 -0.73 6.30 -11.10
N TYR A 35 -1.30 6.45 -9.91
CA TYR A 35 -0.57 6.76 -8.69
C TYR A 35 -1.13 5.97 -7.51
N LEU A 36 -0.25 5.58 -6.60
CA LEU A 36 -0.60 4.91 -5.34
C LEU A 36 -0.08 5.73 -4.17
N PHE A 37 -0.97 6.12 -3.27
CA PHE A 37 -0.61 6.54 -1.92
C PHE A 37 -0.77 5.34 -0.99
N HIS A 38 0.31 5.00 -0.28
CA HIS A 38 0.33 3.90 0.67
C HIS A 38 0.71 4.43 2.05
N SER A 39 -0.17 4.27 3.02
CA SER A 39 0.09 4.66 4.41
C SER A 39 -0.41 3.62 5.41
N ALA A 40 -0.09 3.83 6.68
CA ALA A 40 -0.59 2.97 7.75
C ALA A 40 -2.12 3.09 7.88
N GLY A 41 -2.84 2.12 7.34
CA GLY A 41 -4.30 2.03 7.44
C GLY A 41 -5.09 2.69 6.31
N LEU A 42 -4.43 3.31 5.32
CA LEU A 42 -5.09 3.91 4.16
C LEU A 42 -4.25 3.69 2.89
N ASN A 43 -4.89 3.17 1.85
CA ASN A 43 -4.36 3.17 0.50
C ASN A 43 -5.27 3.99 -0.40
N VAL A 44 -4.70 4.80 -1.29
CA VAL A 44 -5.44 5.54 -2.31
C VAL A 44 -4.83 5.26 -3.68
N GLN A 45 -5.66 4.83 -4.62
CA GLN A 45 -5.30 4.57 -6.01
C GLN A 45 -5.95 5.62 -6.90
N LEU A 46 -5.14 6.44 -7.57
CA LEU A 46 -5.63 7.39 -8.57
C LEU A 46 -5.70 6.71 -9.94
N ARG A 47 -6.82 6.87 -10.64
CA ARG A 47 -7.09 6.36 -11.99
C ARG A 47 -7.47 7.55 -12.89
N SER A 48 -7.40 7.37 -14.21
CA SER A 48 -7.73 8.45 -15.15
C SER A 48 -9.20 8.92 -15.07
N ASN A 49 -10.10 8.04 -14.63
CA ASN A 49 -11.55 8.27 -14.58
C ASN A 49 -12.13 8.23 -13.16
N GLY A 50 -11.29 8.38 -12.13
CA GLY A 50 -11.73 8.28 -10.75
C GLY A 50 -10.62 7.85 -9.81
N PHE A 51 -11.00 7.39 -8.63
CA PHE A 51 -10.05 6.92 -7.64
C PHE A 51 -10.69 5.86 -6.77
N SER A 52 -9.85 5.14 -6.04
CA SER A 52 -10.27 4.13 -5.09
C SER A 52 -9.50 4.36 -3.80
N TYR A 53 -10.13 4.07 -2.67
CA TYR A 53 -9.40 4.00 -1.41
C TYR A 53 -9.83 2.78 -0.62
N ASP A 54 -8.88 2.25 0.14
CA ASP A 54 -9.15 1.20 1.12
C ASP A 54 -8.57 1.57 2.47
N VAL A 55 -9.33 1.23 3.50
CA VAL A 55 -8.91 1.32 4.89
C VAL A 55 -8.88 -0.07 5.49
N TYR A 56 -7.93 -0.30 6.39
CA TYR A 56 -7.86 -1.54 7.12
C TYR A 56 -7.67 -1.30 8.61
N GLN A 57 -8.30 -2.18 9.39
CA GLN A 57 -8.18 -2.20 10.84
C GLN A 57 -7.70 -3.58 11.28
N ILE A 58 -6.73 -3.59 12.18
CA ILE A 58 -6.23 -4.81 12.83
C ILE A 58 -6.89 -4.91 14.20
N GLU A 59 -7.65 -5.97 14.42
CA GLU A 59 -8.23 -6.31 15.71
C GLU A 59 -7.42 -7.45 16.33
N LYS A 60 -6.93 -7.24 17.55
CA LYS A 60 -6.37 -8.34 18.34
C LYS A 60 -7.53 -9.15 18.90
N THR A 61 -7.50 -10.46 18.67
CA THR A 61 -8.48 -11.35 19.29
C THR A 61 -7.95 -11.69 20.68
N ASP A 62 -8.48 -11.04 21.72
CA ASP A 62 -8.21 -11.45 23.09
C ASP A 62 -8.92 -12.79 23.32
N GLU A 63 -8.17 -13.89 23.32
CA GLU A 63 -8.68 -15.18 23.76
C GLU A 63 -8.87 -15.14 25.29
N ASN A 64 -9.96 -14.51 25.72
CA ASN A 64 -10.45 -14.63 27.08
C ASN A 64 -10.98 -16.06 27.28
N ASN A 65 -10.12 -17.04 27.60
CA ASN A 65 -10.45 -18.04 28.61
C ASN A 65 -9.30 -18.97 29.05
N THR A 66 -9.04 -18.90 30.36
CA THR A 66 -8.78 -20.02 31.29
C THR A 66 -7.63 -20.99 30.98
N ILE A 67 -6.51 -20.76 31.69
CA ILE A 67 -5.59 -21.76 32.26
C ILE A 67 -5.11 -22.86 31.28
N LYS A 68 -3.93 -22.65 30.68
CA LYS A 68 -2.79 -23.58 30.76
C LYS A 68 -1.54 -22.90 30.21
N LYS A 69 -0.58 -22.69 31.11
CA LYS A 69 0.72 -22.08 30.83
C LYS A 69 1.67 -23.15 30.30
N ASP A 70 1.40 -23.65 29.09
CA ASP A 70 2.37 -24.45 28.35
C ASP A 70 3.14 -23.53 27.40
N LEU A 71 4.47 -23.65 27.42
CA LEU A 71 5.45 -22.79 26.74
C LEU A 71 5.46 -22.93 25.20
N SER A 72 4.33 -23.20 24.57
CA SER A 72 4.19 -23.11 23.12
C SER A 72 3.92 -21.67 22.71
N HIS A 73 4.65 -21.18 21.71
CA HIS A 73 4.41 -19.88 21.08
C HIS A 73 2.96 -19.79 20.59
N GLU A 74 2.04 -19.26 21.40
CA GLU A 74 0.70 -18.92 20.96
C GLU A 74 0.82 -17.81 19.92
N SER A 75 0.47 -18.14 18.67
CA SER A 75 0.39 -17.17 17.60
C SER A 75 -0.72 -16.18 17.92
N GLU A 76 -0.38 -14.91 18.18
CA GLU A 76 -1.36 -13.83 18.28
C GLU A 76 -2.28 -13.88 17.05
N ARG A 77 -3.58 -14.14 17.27
CA ARG A 77 -4.56 -14.17 16.17
C ARG A 77 -5.03 -12.75 15.87
N PHE A 78 -4.46 -12.18 14.81
CA PHE A 78 -4.90 -10.90 14.25
C PHE A 78 -6.08 -11.11 13.30
N LYS A 79 -7.13 -10.33 13.48
CA LYS A 79 -8.25 -10.23 12.54
C LYS A 79 -8.13 -8.92 11.77
N TYR A 80 -8.08 -9.02 10.45
CA TYR A 80 -8.03 -7.85 9.57
C TYR A 80 -9.44 -7.56 9.04
N LYS A 81 -9.88 -6.31 9.18
CA LYS A 81 -11.08 -5.77 8.54
C LYS A 81 -10.65 -4.82 7.44
N TYR A 82 -11.21 -4.99 6.26
CA TYR A 82 -10.93 -4.15 5.09
C TYR A 82 -12.23 -3.51 4.61
N HIS A 83 -12.13 -2.26 4.18
CA HIS A 83 -13.23 -1.57 3.50
C HIS A 83 -12.67 -0.79 2.32
N ARG A 84 -13.15 -1.08 1.11
CA ARG A 84 -12.75 -0.42 -0.13
C ARG A 84 -13.94 0.31 -0.73
N VAL A 85 -13.69 1.53 -1.19
CA VAL A 85 -14.64 2.32 -1.96
C VAL A 85 -14.01 2.69 -3.29
N ASP A 86 -14.72 2.42 -4.37
CA ASP A 86 -14.36 2.84 -5.72
C ASP A 86 -15.27 3.99 -6.15
N ILE A 87 -14.67 5.08 -6.62
CA ILE A 87 -15.36 6.28 -7.08
C ILE A 87 -15.02 6.49 -8.55
N ASP A 88 -16.03 6.41 -9.40
CA ASP A 88 -15.92 6.66 -10.83
C ASP A 88 -16.56 8.01 -11.19
N LEU A 89 -15.84 8.82 -11.97
CA LEU A 89 -16.30 10.11 -12.46
C LEU A 89 -17.05 9.90 -13.79
N ILE A 90 -18.32 9.53 -13.69
CA ILE A 90 -19.16 9.23 -14.86
C ILE A 90 -19.37 10.50 -15.70
N ASN A 91 -19.23 10.38 -17.03
CA ASN A 91 -19.32 11.48 -17.98
C ASN A 91 -18.29 12.60 -17.77
N SER A 92 -17.17 12.32 -17.09
CA SER A 92 -16.04 13.25 -17.04
C SER A 92 -15.36 13.36 -18.40
N ASN A 93 -14.50 14.37 -18.53
CA ASN A 93 -13.63 14.51 -19.70
C ASN A 93 -12.79 13.24 -19.91
N LEU A 94 -12.76 12.73 -21.14
CA LEU A 94 -11.95 11.57 -21.52
C LEU A 94 -10.44 11.89 -21.50
N ASP A 95 -10.07 13.15 -21.72
CA ASP A 95 -8.68 13.64 -21.68
C ASP A 95 -8.27 14.16 -20.29
N THR A 96 -8.72 13.49 -19.22
CA THR A 96 -8.34 13.84 -17.85
C THR A 96 -6.85 13.63 -17.63
N LYS A 97 -6.19 14.63 -17.01
CA LYS A 97 -4.76 14.60 -16.67
C LYS A 97 -4.58 14.66 -15.16
N ILE A 98 -3.70 13.81 -14.65
CA ILE A 98 -3.21 13.89 -13.27
C ILE A 98 -1.92 14.69 -13.32
N ILE A 99 -1.85 15.80 -12.59
CA ILE A 99 -0.67 16.67 -12.53
C ILE A 99 0.00 16.43 -11.18
N SER A 100 1.24 15.94 -11.21
CA SER A 100 2.05 15.72 -10.01
C SER A 100 2.90 16.94 -9.69
N GLU A 101 2.98 17.30 -8.42
CA GLU A 101 3.81 18.41 -7.91
C GLU A 101 4.62 17.94 -6.70
N GLY A 102 5.74 18.62 -6.41
CA GLY A 102 6.57 18.31 -5.23
C GLY A 102 7.27 16.95 -5.29
N GLN A 103 7.77 16.56 -6.46
CA GLN A 103 8.50 15.30 -6.64
C GLN A 103 9.71 15.23 -5.68
N SER A 104 9.79 14.15 -4.91
CA SER A 104 10.96 13.87 -4.07
C SER A 104 12.20 13.59 -4.94
N PRO A 105 13.40 14.04 -4.55
CA PRO A 105 14.64 13.62 -5.21
C PRO A 105 14.98 12.14 -4.96
N ASP A 106 14.30 11.50 -4.00
CA ASP A 106 14.51 10.09 -3.68
C ASP A 106 13.95 9.18 -4.77
N PHE A 107 14.54 7.99 -4.88
CA PHE A 107 14.07 6.93 -5.77
C PHE A 107 13.95 5.61 -5.01
N GLU A 108 12.92 4.85 -5.35
CA GLU A 108 12.71 3.50 -4.83
C GLU A 108 12.85 2.48 -5.96
N ASN A 109 13.41 1.32 -5.64
CA ASN A 109 13.60 0.24 -6.61
C ASN A 109 12.73 -0.97 -6.22
N PHE A 110 11.97 -1.49 -7.17
CA PHE A 110 11.08 -2.63 -6.96
C PHE A 110 11.63 -3.88 -7.65
N TYR A 111 12.15 -4.84 -6.88
CA TYR A 111 12.80 -6.05 -7.40
C TYR A 111 11.95 -7.33 -7.32
N ASN A 112 10.86 -7.31 -6.55
CA ASN A 112 10.03 -8.49 -6.28
C ASN A 112 8.82 -8.59 -7.21
N ILE A 113 8.99 -8.22 -8.48
CA ILE A 113 7.89 -8.15 -9.45
C ILE A 113 7.98 -9.32 -10.42
N PRO A 114 6.91 -10.13 -10.56
CA PRO A 114 6.87 -11.21 -11.54
C PRO A 114 7.26 -10.72 -12.94
N ASN A 115 8.08 -11.51 -13.64
CA ASN A 115 8.54 -11.23 -15.00
C ASN A 115 9.36 -9.93 -15.19
N LYS A 116 9.87 -9.32 -14.11
CA LYS A 116 10.77 -8.14 -14.15
C LYS A 116 12.10 -8.45 -13.45
N PRO A 117 12.97 -9.30 -14.01
CA PRO A 117 14.20 -9.76 -13.35
C PRO A 117 15.20 -8.64 -13.02
N ASN A 118 15.13 -7.51 -13.74
CA ASN A 118 15.98 -6.33 -13.50
C ASN A 118 15.31 -5.29 -12.57
N GLY A 119 14.11 -5.56 -12.07
CA GLY A 119 13.30 -4.63 -11.29
C GLY A 119 12.72 -3.47 -12.10
N ILE A 120 12.10 -2.52 -11.38
CA ILE A 120 11.54 -1.26 -11.89
C ILE A 120 12.03 -0.11 -10.99
N LEU A 121 12.41 1.01 -11.63
CA LEU A 121 12.78 2.31 -11.03
C LEU A 121 11.55 3.22 -10.96
#